data_AF-A0A317ZEA4-F1
#
_entry.id   AF-A0A317ZEA4-F1
#
_cell.length_a   1.000
_cell.length_b   1.000
_cell.length_c   1.000
_cell.angle_alpha   90.00
_cell.angle_beta   90.00
_cell.angle_gamma   90.00
#
_symmetry.space_group_name_H-M   'P 1'
#
loop_
_entity.id
_entity.type
_entity.pdbx_description
1 polymer ?
#
loop_
_entity_poly.entity_id
_entity_poly.type
_entity_poly.pdbx_seq_one_letter_code
_entity_poly.pdbx_strand_id
1 'polypeptide(L)' 'AYNLKISSTKSMTGHLLGATGGVEAIFSILSIRDSKIAPTIHANSPDPEIDLDITPNVAVDHDIEYAM' A
#
# COMPACT_ATOMS: atom_id res chain seq x y z
N ALA A 1 3.46 5.56 15.82
CA ALA A 1 3.52 5.75 14.35
C ALA A 1 2.17 5.36 13.74
N TYR A 2 1.06 5.87 14.28
CA TYR A 2 -0.29 5.33 14.03
C TYR A 2 -1.12 6.13 13.01
N ASN A 3 -0.48 7.08 12.30
CA ASN A 3 -1.14 7.94 11.31
C ASN A 3 -0.66 7.71 9.88
N LEU A 4 0.22 6.72 9.66
CA LEU A 4 0.72 6.40 8.33
C LEU A 4 0.20 5.05 7.90
N LYS A 5 -0.67 5.06 6.87
CA LYS A 5 -1.17 3.86 6.24
C LYS A 5 -0.09 3.24 5.36
N ILE A 6 0.05 1.92 5.45
CA ILE A 6 1.05 1.16 4.70
C ILE A 6 0.35 0.11 3.84
N SER A 7 0.78 -0.02 2.58
CA SER A 7 0.31 -1.09 1.71
C SER A 7 1.40 -1.57 0.75
N SER A 8 1.19 -2.74 0.14
CA SER A 8 2.12 -3.34 -0.81
C SER A 8 1.37 -3.85 -2.03
N THR A 9 1.48 -3.17 -3.17
CA THR A 9 0.77 -3.59 -4.39
C THR A 9 1.38 -4.85 -5.03
N LYS A 10 2.60 -5.23 -4.65
CA LYS A 10 3.22 -6.55 -4.96
C LYS A 10 2.34 -7.72 -4.58
N SER A 11 1.48 -7.59 -3.57
CA SER A 11 0.54 -8.65 -3.23
C SER A 11 -0.38 -9.00 -4.40
N MET A 12 -0.63 -8.05 -5.31
CA MET A 12 -1.45 -8.22 -6.52
C MET A 12 -0.61 -8.39 -7.78
N THR A 13 0.45 -7.60 -7.92
CA THR A 13 1.24 -7.50 -9.15
C THR A 13 2.46 -8.44 -9.18
N GLY A 14 2.78 -9.04 -8.04
CA GLY A 14 4.01 -9.81 -7.85
C GLY A 14 5.25 -8.92 -7.78
N HIS A 15 6.42 -9.56 -7.72
CA HIS A 15 7.70 -8.86 -7.68
C HIS A 15 8.26 -8.69 -9.11
N LEU A 16 8.16 -7.48 -9.63
CA LEU A 16 8.56 -7.12 -11.01
C LEU A 16 10.04 -6.72 -11.14
N LEU A 17 10.87 -7.04 -10.13
CA LEU A 17 12.31 -6.74 -10.11
C LEU A 17 12.56 -5.24 -10.35
N GLY A 18 13.42 -4.90 -11.31
CA GLY A 18 13.74 -3.50 -11.63
C GLY A 18 12.54 -2.65 -12.03
N ALA A 19 11.47 -3.25 -12.57
CA ALA A 19 10.25 -2.53 -12.94
C ALA A 19 9.36 -2.18 -11.73
N THR A 20 9.56 -2.84 -10.59
CA THR A 20 8.76 -2.60 -9.37
C THR A 20 8.80 -1.13 -8.95
N GLY A 21 9.96 -0.48 -9.00
CA GLY A 21 10.06 0.92 -8.59
C GLY A 21 9.15 1.85 -9.41
N GLY A 22 9.10 1.66 -10.73
CA GLY A 22 8.25 2.46 -11.61
C GLY A 22 6.76 2.18 -11.40
N VAL A 23 6.38 0.91 -11.26
CA VAL A 23 4.97 0.52 -11.06
C VAL A 23 4.45 1.00 -9.70
N GLU A 24 5.22 0.82 -8.63
CA GLU A 24 4.84 1.32 -7.30
C GLU A 24 4.77 2.85 -7.27
N ALA A 25 5.69 3.55 -7.93
CA ALA A 25 5.63 5.01 -8.02
C ALA A 25 4.35 5.50 -8.72
N ILE A 26 3.90 4.81 -9.79
CA ILE A 26 2.62 5.10 -10.44
C ILE A 26 1.46 4.89 -9.44
N PHE A 27 1.45 3.77 -8.71
CA PHE A 27 0.41 3.53 -7.70
C PHE A 27 0.42 4.59 -6.59
N SER A 28 1.59 5.03 -6.11
CA SER A 28 1.69 6.11 -5.11
C SER A 28 1.08 7.42 -5.63
N ILE A 29 1.36 7.80 -6.89
CA ILE A 29 0.78 8.99 -7.52
C ILE A 29 -0.74 8.85 -7.65
N LEU A 30 -1.22 7.69 -8.08
CA LEU A 30 -2.66 7.42 -8.21
C LEU A 30 -3.35 7.47 -6.85
N SER A 31 -2.72 6.94 -5.80
CA SER A 31 -3.26 6.99 -4.43
C SER A 31 -3.43 8.42 -3.94
N ILE A 32 -2.47 9.31 -4.20
CA ILE A 32 -2.58 10.75 -3.90
C ILE A 32 -3.71 11.38 -4.71
N ARG A 33 -3.75 11.15 -6.02
CA ARG A 33 -4.74 11.75 -6.93
C ARG A 33 -6.17 11.35 -6.58
N ASP A 34 -6.37 10.07 -6.27
CA ASP A 34 -7.69 9.47 -6.08
C ASP A 34 -8.11 9.42 -4.60
N SER A 35 -7.28 9.93 -3.69
CA SER A 35 -7.48 9.87 -2.23
C SER A 35 -7.84 8.46 -1.75
N LYS A 36 -7.11 7.47 -2.26
CA LYS A 36 -7.41 6.05 -2.03
C LYS A 36 -6.16 5.20 -1.91
N ILE A 37 -6.11 4.38 -0.88
CA ILE A 37 -4.98 3.49 -0.59
C ILE A 37 -5.30 2.09 -1.09
N ALA A 38 -4.43 1.56 -1.94
CA ALA A 38 -4.54 0.20 -2.46
C ALA A 38 -4.39 -0.84 -1.33
N PRO A 39 -5.09 -1.99 -1.41
CA PRO A 39 -4.99 -3.02 -0.40
C PRO A 39 -3.68 -3.80 -0.53
N THR A 40 -3.26 -4.37 0.60
CA THR A 40 -2.34 -5.50 0.63
C THR A 40 -3.19 -6.78 0.69
N ILE A 41 -3.38 -7.42 -0.46
CA ILE A 41 -4.19 -8.64 -0.53
C ILE A 41 -3.44 -9.83 0.09
N HIS A 42 -4.18 -10.84 0.52
CA HIS A 42 -3.67 -12.03 1.22
C HIS A 42 -3.09 -11.77 2.62
N ALA A 43 -3.30 -10.57 3.18
CA ALA A 43 -2.88 -10.21 4.54
C ALA A 43 -3.87 -10.72 5.60
N ASN A 44 -4.05 -12.04 5.70
CA ASN A 44 -5.03 -12.68 6.61
C ASN A 44 -4.48 -12.98 8.00
N SER A 45 -3.16 -13.16 8.11
CA SER A 45 -2.47 -13.46 9.36
C SER A 45 -1.20 -12.62 9.43
N PRO A 46 -1.34 -11.30 9.64
CA PRO A 46 -0.19 -10.42 9.78
C PRO A 46 0.66 -10.87 10.98
N ASP A 47 1.97 -10.72 10.83
CA ASP A 47 2.92 -11.09 11.87
C ASP A 47 2.69 -10.22 13.13
N PRO A 48 2.55 -10.82 14.33
CA PRO A 48 2.33 -10.08 15.56
C PRO A 48 3.47 -9.12 15.92
N GLU A 49 4.67 -9.30 15.35
CA GLU A 49 5.79 -8.36 15.53
C GLU A 49 5.67 -7.10 14.64
N ILE A 50 4.78 -7.11 13.63
CA ILE A 50 4.54 -5.97 12.75
C ILE A 50 3.49 -5.04 13.38
N ASP A 51 3.96 -4.05 14.15
CA ASP A 51 3.15 -2.94 14.69
C ASP A 51 3.01 -1.78 13.68
N LEU A 52 2.52 -2.09 12.48
CA LEU A 52 2.30 -1.12 11.40
C LEU A 52 0.81 -1.07 11.02
N ASP A 53 0.32 0.13 10.68
CA ASP A 53 -1.04 0.33 10.19
C ASP A 53 -1.16 -0.07 8.71
N ILE A 54 -1.12 -1.38 8.49
CA ILE A 54 -1.28 -1.97 7.17
C ILE A 54 -2.72 -1.82 6.68
N THR A 55 -2.91 -1.80 5.36
CA THR A 55 -4.24 -1.78 4.72
C THR A 55 -4.57 -3.17 4.17
N PRO A 56 -5.13 -4.11 4.98
CA PRO A 56 -5.29 -5.49 4.57
C PRO A 56 -6.56 -5.72 3.73
N ASN A 57 -6.41 -6.42 2.62
CA ASN A 57 -7.46 -7.02 1.78
C ASN A 57 -8.50 -6.07 1.12
N VAL A 58 -8.73 -4.88 1.67
CA VAL A 58 -9.74 -3.93 1.21
C VAL A 58 -9.12 -2.53 1.10
N ALA A 59 -9.37 -1.86 -0.02
CA ALA A 59 -8.90 -0.49 -0.24
C ALA A 59 -9.58 0.47 0.75
N VAL A 60 -8.88 1.54 1.13
CA VAL A 60 -9.37 2.53 2.09
C VAL A 60 -9.32 3.91 1.46
N ASP A 61 -10.40 4.69 1.62
CA ASP A 61 -10.40 6.10 1.26
C ASP A 61 -9.63 6.87 2.33
N HIS A 62 -8.69 7.71 1.90
CA HIS A 62 -7.81 8.47 2.78
C HIS A 62 -7.39 9.75 2.06
N ASP A 63 -7.42 10.89 2.73
CA ASP A 63 -6.86 12.12 2.16
C ASP A 63 -5.33 12.07 2.24
N ILE A 64 -4.64 12.13 1.11
CA ILE A 64 -3.20 11.86 1.03
C ILE A 64 -2.50 13.10 0.45
N GLU A 65 -1.74 13.80 1.27
CA GLU A 65 -0.93 14.93 0.83
C GLU A 65 0.40 14.48 0.21
N TYR A 66 0.97 13.38 0.71
CA TYR A 66 2.24 12.82 0.22
C TYR A 66 2.31 11.30 0.46
N ALA A 67 3.17 10.62 -0.31
CA ALA A 67 3.47 9.20 -0.19
C ALA A 67 5.00 8.98 -0.18
N MET A 68 5.46 7.91 0.47
CA MET A 68 6.87 7.54 0.61
C MET A 68 7.08 6.04 0.44
#